data_AF-A0AAQ2C5X6-F1
#
_entry.id   AF-A0AAQ2C5X6-F1
#
_cell.length_a   1.000
_cell.length_b   1.000
_cell.length_c   1.000
_cell.angle_alpha   90.00
_cell.angle_beta   90.00
_cell.angle_gamma   90.00
#
_symmetry.space_group_name_H-M   'P 1'
#
loop_
_entity.id
_entity.type
_entity.pdbx_description
1 polymer ?
#
loop_
_entity_poly.entity_id
_entity_poly.type
_entity_poly.pdbx_seq_one_letter_code
_entity_poly.pdbx_strand_id
1 'polypeptide(L)' 'MSKIDSDDDFTEFAGTVFWPRSTADLTDTTRCPACHSRLRSAVCSNCALDLRHPAAALLLTASTDAAASLARRTAAPP' A
#
# COMPACT_ATOMS: atom_id res chain seq x y z
N MET A 1 17.10 -32.17 -1.87
CA MET A 1 16.05 -31.31 -1.31
C MET A 1 15.63 -30.34 -2.40
N SER A 2 14.34 -30.29 -2.67
CA SER A 2 13.71 -29.80 -3.91
C SER A 2 14.17 -28.43 -4.38
N LYS A 3 14.30 -28.31 -5.71
CA LYS A 3 14.25 -27.02 -6.40
C LYS A 3 12.96 -26.34 -5.94
N ILE A 4 13.08 -25.13 -5.39
CA ILE A 4 11.94 -24.23 -5.32
C ILE A 4 11.73 -23.85 -6.78
N ASP A 5 10.75 -24.46 -7.44
CA ASP A 5 10.26 -24.02 -8.73
C ASP A 5 9.81 -22.58 -8.54
N SER A 6 10.58 -21.65 -9.10
CA SER A 6 10.41 -20.20 -8.95
C SER A 6 9.20 -19.65 -9.73
N ASP A 7 8.18 -20.46 -9.98
CA ASP A 7 7.03 -20.15 -10.83
C ASP A 7 5.69 -20.69 -10.27
N ASP A 8 5.61 -20.97 -8.96
CA ASP A 8 4.30 -21.15 -8.32
C ASP A 8 3.55 -19.80 -8.37
N ASP A 9 2.75 -19.65 -9.42
CA ASP A 9 1.85 -18.53 -9.66
C ASP A 9 0.76 -18.53 -8.57
N PHE A 10 1.11 -17.97 -7.42
CA PHE A 10 0.25 -17.83 -6.24
C PHE A 10 -1.03 -17.04 -6.51
N THR A 11 -1.22 -16.49 -7.71
CA THR A 11 -2.43 -15.77 -8.09
C THR A 11 -3.67 -16.67 -8.12
N GLU A 12 -3.54 -17.99 -8.31
CA GLU A 12 -4.69 -18.91 -8.25
C GLU A 12 -5.34 -18.99 -6.85
N PHE A 13 -4.57 -18.68 -5.80
CA PHE A 13 -5.06 -18.62 -4.42
C PHE A 13 -5.42 -17.20 -3.98
N ALA A 14 -5.23 -16.20 -4.84
CA ALA A 14 -5.50 -14.81 -4.50
C ALA A 14 -7.01 -14.54 -4.54
N GLY A 15 -7.57 -14.08 -3.41
CA GLY A 15 -8.95 -13.61 -3.34
C GLY A 15 -9.16 -12.23 -3.99
N THR A 16 -10.41 -11.77 -4.04
CA THR A 16 -10.74 -10.43 -4.53
C THR A 16 -10.06 -9.35 -3.69
N VAL A 17 -9.18 -8.57 -4.31
CA VAL A 17 -8.53 -7.42 -3.67
C VAL A 17 -9.43 -6.20 -3.77
N PHE A 18 -10.11 -5.84 -2.67
CA PHE A 18 -10.94 -4.62 -2.61
C PHE A 18 -10.10 -3.35 -2.41
N TRP A 19 -8.93 -3.49 -1.79
CA TRP A 19 -7.97 -2.43 -1.55
C TRP A 19 -6.57 -3.06 -1.40
N PRO A 20 -5.50 -2.45 -1.91
CA PRO A 20 -5.48 -1.24 -2.76
C PRO A 20 -5.89 -1.55 -4.20
N ARG A 21 -6.65 -0.65 -4.85
CA ARG A 21 -7.12 -0.84 -6.23
C ARG A 21 -6.11 -0.33 -7.26
N SER A 22 -5.28 0.63 -6.85
CA SER A 22 -4.17 1.17 -7.62
C SER A 22 -3.10 1.70 -6.68
N THR A 23 -1.92 2.02 -7.20
CA THR A 23 -0.85 2.65 -6.42
C THR A 23 -1.27 3.98 -5.79
N ALA A 24 -2.22 4.69 -6.41
CA ALA A 24 -2.76 5.95 -5.88
C ALA A 24 -3.49 5.74 -4.54
N ASP A 25 -4.11 4.57 -4.30
CA ASP A 25 -4.74 4.30 -3.01
C ASP A 25 -3.72 4.25 -1.85
N LEU A 26 -2.43 4.04 -2.16
CA LEU A 26 -1.32 3.97 -1.20
C LEU A 26 -0.52 5.27 -1.10
N THR A 27 -0.49 6.09 -2.16
CA THR A 27 0.36 7.29 -2.23
C THR A 27 -0.42 8.61 -2.20
N ASP A 28 -1.76 8.58 -2.18
CA ASP A 28 -2.60 9.77 -2.07
C ASP A 28 -2.43 10.44 -0.69
N THR A 29 -1.62 11.50 -0.66
CA THR A 29 -1.33 12.30 0.54
C THR A 29 -2.53 13.13 1.01
N THR A 30 -3.62 13.20 0.23
CA THR A 30 -4.89 13.82 0.64
C THR A 30 -5.76 12.88 1.47
N ARG A 31 -5.32 11.62 1.67
CA ARG A 31 -5.99 10.61 2.48
C ARG A 31 -5.13 10.16 3.66
N CYS A 32 -5.79 9.75 4.74
CA CYS A 32 -5.10 9.16 5.86
C CYS A 32 -4.52 7.79 5.46
N PRO A 33 -3.21 7.53 5.67
CA PRO A 33 -2.61 6.26 5.29
C PRO A 33 -3.10 5.08 6.13
N ALA A 34 -3.68 5.33 7.32
CA ALA A 34 -4.19 4.27 8.19
C ALA A 34 -5.66 3.90 7.92
N CYS A 35 -6.54 4.89 7.69
CA CYS A 35 -7.99 4.64 7.57
C CYS A 35 -8.62 5.14 6.26
N HIS A 36 -7.81 5.69 5.34
CA HIS A 36 -8.23 6.17 4.00
C HIS A 36 -9.24 7.33 3.96
N SER A 37 -9.65 7.87 5.12
CA SER A 37 -10.49 9.06 5.20
C SER A 37 -9.77 10.28 4.63
N ARG A 38 -10.51 11.23 4.03
CA ARG A 38 -9.93 12.51 3.57
C ARG A 38 -9.24 13.23 4.72
N LEU A 39 -7.99 13.62 4.49
CA LEU A 39 -7.15 14.31 5.44
C LEU A 39 -7.31 15.83 5.26
N ARG A 40 -7.74 16.52 6.32
CA ARG A 40 -7.89 17.99 6.32
C ARG A 40 -6.86 18.70 7.21
N SER A 41 -6.08 17.94 7.97
CA SER A 41 -5.06 18.43 8.89
C SER A 41 -3.99 17.36 9.10
N ALA A 42 -2.85 17.71 9.70
CA ALA A 42 -1.81 16.73 10.00
C ALA A 42 -2.21 15.71 11.09
N VAL A 43 -3.32 15.91 11.80
CA VAL A 43 -3.93 14.89 12.66
C VAL A 43 -5.24 14.42 12.01
N CYS A 44 -5.39 13.12 11.83
CA CYS A 44 -6.61 12.56 11.25
C CYS A 44 -7.77 12.65 12.26
N SER A 45 -8.86 13.32 11.90
CA SER A 45 -10.04 13.42 12.77
C SER A 45 -10.84 12.11 12.89
N ASN A 46 -10.57 11.12 12.02
CA ASN A 46 -11.29 9.85 12.02
C ASN A 46 -10.61 8.78 12.88
N CYS A 47 -9.28 8.63 12.79
CA CYS A 47 -8.52 7.61 13.52
C CYS A 47 -7.45 8.17 14.47
N ALA A 48 -7.36 9.49 14.63
CA ALA A 48 -6.42 10.19 15.49
C ALA A 48 -4.92 9.99 15.16
N LEU A 49 -4.57 9.42 14.00
CA LEU A 49 -3.18 9.34 13.56
C LEU A 49 -2.56 10.74 13.45
N ASP A 50 -1.43 10.96 14.14
CA ASP A 50 -0.67 12.20 14.10
C ASP A 50 0.52 12.11 13.13
N LEU A 51 0.41 12.81 12.01
CA LEU A 51 1.44 12.88 10.97
C LEU A 51 2.47 14.01 11.21
N ARG A 52 2.34 14.79 12.29
CA ARG A 52 3.35 15.79 12.67
C ARG A 52 4.57 15.14 13.31
N HIS A 53 4.42 13.91 13.79
CA HIS A 53 5.52 13.17 14.40
C HIS A 53 6.59 12.86 13.34
N PRO A 54 7.90 13.03 13.62
CA PRO A 54 8.96 12.80 12.63
C PRO A 54 8.96 11.36 12.06
N ALA A 55 8.49 10.38 12.84
CA ALA A 55 8.31 9.01 12.36
C ALA A 55 7.23 8.85 11.26
N ALA A 56 6.42 9.88 10.96
CA ALA A 56 5.49 9.86 9.84
C ALA A 56 6.20 9.67 8.49
N ALA A 57 7.47 10.06 8.39
CA ALA A 57 8.30 9.75 7.22
C ALA A 57 8.44 8.22 6.98
N LEU A 58 8.48 7.42 8.06
CA LEU A 58 8.53 5.96 7.93
C LEU A 58 7.22 5.39 7.37
N LEU A 59 6.07 6.00 7.69
CA LEU A 59 4.78 5.63 7.11
C LEU A 59 4.74 5.93 5.61
N LEU A 60 5.31 7.07 5.19
CA LEU A 60 5.42 7.41 3.78
C LEU A 60 6.28 6.38 3.04
N THR A 61 7.47 6.06 3.56
CA THR A 61 8.36 5.04 2.98
C THR A 61 7.67 3.68 2.84
N ALA A 62 7.01 3.21 3.91
CA ALA A 62 6.29 1.94 3.87
C ALA A 62 5.15 1.95 2.82
N SER A 63 4.44 3.08 2.69
CA SER A 63 3.37 3.22 1.71
C SER A 63 3.90 3.24 0.27
N THR A 64 5.03 3.90 0.02
CA THR A 64 5.66 3.91 -1.31
C THR A 64 6.25 2.55 -1.69
N ASP A 65 6.82 1.81 -0.74
CA ASP A 65 7.35 0.46 -0.97
C ASP A 65 6.22 -0.53 -1.29
N ALA A 66 5.08 -0.40 -0.60
CA ALA A 66 3.87 -1.14 -0.91
C ALA A 66 3.35 -0.80 -2.32
N ALA A 67 3.37 0.48 -2.71
CA ALA A 67 2.96 0.91 -4.05
C ALA A 67 3.88 0.35 -5.14
N ALA A 68 5.19 0.36 -4.93
CA ALA A 68 6.15 -0.25 -5.85
C ALA A 68 5.92 -1.77 -5.96
N SER A 69 5.61 -2.43 -4.85
CA SER A 69 5.28 -3.87 -4.84
C SER A 69 3.98 -4.16 -5.58
N LEU A 70 2.96 -3.31 -5.44
CA LEU A 70 1.73 -3.43 -6.21
C LEU A 70 1.98 -3.24 -7.70
N ALA A 71 2.74 -2.20 -8.08
CA ALA A 71 3.08 -1.95 -9.49
C ALA A 71 3.77 -3.15 -10.14
N ARG A 72 4.70 -3.81 -9.43
CA ARG A 72 5.35 -5.04 -9.89
C ARG A 72 4.36 -6.19 -10.07
N ARG A 73 3.40 -6.36 -9.14
CA ARG A 73 2.36 -7.40 -9.22
C ARG A 73 1.41 -7.20 -10.41
N THR A 74 1.14 -5.95 -10.79
CA THR A 74 0.15 -5.62 -11.82
C THR A 74 0.74 -5.29 -13.20
N ALA A 75 2.07 -5.16 -13.31
CA ALA A 75 2.71 -4.92 -14.59
C ALA A 75 2.60 -6.19 -15.44
N ALA A 76 1.78 -6.15 -16.49
CA ALA A 76 1.79 -7.20 -17.51
C ALA A 76 3.17 -7.22 -18.19
N PRO A 77 3.78 -8.40 -18.42
CA PRO A 77 4.93 -8.49 -19.30
C PRO A 77 4.55 -7.98 -20.71
N PRO A 78 5.51 -7.42 -21.47
CA PRO A 78 5.26 -6.93 -22.83
C PRO A 78 4.72 -8.01 -23.77
#